data_AF-A0A942GN03-F1
#
_entry.id   AF-A0A942GN03-F1
#
_cell.length_a   1.000
_cell.length_b   1.000
_cell.length_c   1.000
_cell.angle_alpha   90.00
_cell.angle_beta   90.00
_cell.angle_gamma   90.00
#
_symmetry.space_group_name_H-M   'P 1'
#
loop_
_entity.id
_entity.type
_entity.pdbx_description
1 polymer ?
#
loop_
_entity_poly.entity_id
_entity_poly.type
_entity_poly.pdbx_seq_one_letter_code
_entity_poly.pdbx_strand_id
1 'polypeptide(L)'
;MTRPQVIYLIAVAAYIMLFLMFSRFFLWKRYSEGRYWRKRPHLTQEILTEIAEEKSRKLPYFSVLVPARNEAQVIEKTIRHMVTLNYPKDLYEVIVVTDEKESAESQRQKSGIVASAMEFLQSGLSGLRQYPSVEQKTMAMGVLSELAIQEYRTADVNEHAWLMPVALTRDDSWRCRDIILTLTQDLLESRGRLHIGRLYCLLRRAFPSSSDIEIARLYPNYLCLALPVIAAYSELTGQHNDRYLYSIIKCTTQANHKVTQDLLISFTNLVTRRVLAVLREKSAASELSSMCEDLYTYCFPTTQTVLERVQSQLGETHPVVKHVEVPHDYDGLFPGMCTGEMVPSTKGRALNYALSRVISDQTDICGFYDAESRPQPGVLLYVAHKHITNTVPVRI
;
A
#
# COMPACT_ATOMS: atom_id res chain seq x y z
N MET A 1 -43.61 -12.41 -39.69
CA MET A 1 -43.16 -11.80 -38.43
C MET A 1 -43.03 -10.30 -38.61
N THR A 2 -43.56 -9.51 -37.69
CA THR A 2 -43.35 -8.05 -37.71
C THR A 2 -41.91 -7.72 -37.28
N ARG A 3 -41.36 -6.59 -37.73
CA ARG A 3 -40.01 -6.14 -37.34
C ARG A 3 -39.80 -6.15 -35.80
N PRO A 4 -40.77 -5.73 -34.97
CA PRO A 4 -40.65 -5.83 -33.51
C PRO A 4 -40.51 -7.26 -32.98
N GLN A 5 -41.21 -8.24 -33.58
CA GLN A 5 -41.12 -9.65 -33.18
C GLN A 5 -39.73 -10.23 -33.47
N VAL A 6 -39.12 -9.87 -34.60
CA VAL A 6 -37.77 -10.31 -34.95
C VAL A 6 -36.75 -9.72 -33.98
N ILE A 7 -36.85 -8.43 -33.66
CA ILE A 7 -35.98 -7.77 -32.69
C ILE A 7 -36.10 -8.43 -31.30
N TYR A 8 -37.34 -8.72 -30.87
CA TYR A 8 -37.58 -9.40 -29.60
C TYR A 8 -36.95 -10.79 -29.56
N LEU A 9 -37.10 -11.59 -30.62
CA LEU A 9 -36.51 -12.94 -30.70
C LEU A 9 -34.98 -12.90 -30.68
N ILE A 10 -34.36 -11.94 -31.39
CA ILE A 10 -32.90 -11.75 -31.36
C ILE A 10 -32.46 -11.39 -29.94
N ALA A 11 -33.16 -10.47 -29.26
CA ALA A 11 -32.83 -10.09 -27.89
C ALA A 11 -32.93 -11.29 -26.93
N VAL A 12 -34.02 -12.08 -27.01
CA VAL A 12 -34.19 -13.29 -26.18
C VAL A 12 -33.09 -14.31 -26.46
N ALA A 13 -32.75 -14.56 -27.74
CA ALA A 13 -31.67 -15.47 -28.10
C ALA A 13 -30.32 -15.01 -27.53
N ALA A 14 -30.02 -13.70 -27.60
CA ALA A 14 -28.82 -13.13 -27.01
C ALA A 14 -28.81 -13.28 -25.47
N TYR A 15 -29.94 -13.05 -24.80
CA TYR A 15 -30.05 -13.29 -23.35
C TYR A 15 -29.82 -14.75 -22.97
N ILE A 16 -30.38 -15.70 -23.73
CA ILE A 16 -30.17 -17.14 -23.51
C ILE A 16 -28.70 -17.49 -23.73
N MET A 17 -28.06 -16.97 -24.78
CA MET A 17 -26.64 -17.20 -25.04
C MET A 17 -25.76 -16.67 -23.88
N LEU A 18 -26.00 -15.44 -23.43
CA LEU A 18 -25.30 -14.86 -22.29
C LEU A 18 -25.53 -15.66 -21.00
N PHE A 19 -26.76 -16.11 -20.77
CA PHE A 19 -27.10 -16.97 -19.63
C PHE A 19 -26.37 -18.31 -19.68
N LEU A 20 -26.22 -18.93 -20.85
CA LEU A 20 -25.45 -20.17 -21.03
C LEU A 20 -23.95 -19.94 -20.82
N MET A 21 -23.39 -18.84 -21.33
CA MET A 21 -21.99 -18.46 -21.07
C MET A 21 -21.75 -18.21 -19.58
N PHE A 22 -22.70 -17.58 -18.89
CA PHE A 22 -22.65 -17.40 -17.44
C PHE A 22 -22.80 -18.72 -16.69
N SER A 23 -23.70 -19.60 -17.12
CA SER A 23 -23.91 -20.93 -16.52
C SER A 23 -22.66 -21.82 -16.61
N ARG A 24 -21.88 -21.67 -17.70
CA ARG A 24 -20.57 -22.32 -17.86
C ARG A 24 -19.64 -22.03 -16.68
N PHE A 25 -19.66 -20.82 -16.10
CA PHE A 25 -18.84 -20.49 -14.94
C PHE A 25 -19.08 -21.44 -13.76
N PHE A 26 -20.34 -21.76 -13.44
CA PHE A 26 -20.67 -22.67 -12.34
C PHE A 26 -20.26 -24.11 -12.62
N LEU A 27 -20.37 -24.56 -13.87
CA LEU A 27 -19.90 -25.89 -14.27
C LEU A 27 -18.39 -26.02 -14.06
N TRP A 28 -17.62 -25.02 -14.49
CA TRP A 28 -16.17 -25.01 -14.32
C TRP A 28 -15.76 -24.84 -12.86
N LYS A 29 -16.49 -24.03 -12.09
CA LYS A 29 -16.29 -23.93 -10.63
C LYS A 29 -16.48 -25.28 -9.96
N ARG A 30 -17.59 -25.97 -10.22
CA ARG A 30 -17.87 -27.31 -9.65
C ARG A 30 -16.82 -28.33 -10.07
N TYR A 31 -16.44 -28.32 -11.35
CA TYR A 31 -15.40 -29.20 -11.89
C TYR A 31 -14.05 -28.96 -11.19
N SER A 32 -13.63 -27.69 -11.08
CA SER A 32 -12.37 -27.30 -10.46
C SER A 32 -12.37 -27.64 -8.97
N GLU A 33 -13.47 -27.39 -8.25
CA GLU A 33 -13.60 -27.71 -6.84
C GLU A 33 -13.50 -29.21 -6.59
N GLY A 34 -14.23 -30.03 -7.35
CA GLY A 34 -14.26 -31.48 -7.16
C GLY A 34 -12.96 -32.18 -7.53
N ARG A 35 -12.27 -31.74 -8.60
CA ARG A 35 -11.05 -32.42 -9.08
C ARG A 35 -9.75 -31.87 -8.50
N TYR A 36 -9.68 -30.58 -8.18
CA TYR A 36 -8.43 -29.94 -7.76
C TYR A 36 -8.50 -29.45 -6.31
N TRP A 37 -9.44 -28.57 -5.98
CA TRP A 37 -9.40 -27.86 -4.69
C TRP A 37 -9.75 -28.75 -3.49
N ARG A 38 -10.77 -29.60 -3.59
CA ARG A 38 -11.15 -30.52 -2.50
C ARG A 38 -10.14 -31.65 -2.27
N LYS A 39 -9.23 -31.89 -3.21
CA LYS A 39 -8.19 -32.92 -3.11
C LYS A 39 -6.85 -32.38 -2.60
N ARG A 40 -6.77 -31.09 -2.25
CA ARG A 40 -5.54 -30.53 -1.70
C ARG A 40 -5.32 -31.07 -0.29
N PRO A 41 -4.15 -31.64 0.01
CA PRO A 41 -3.83 -32.03 1.38
C PRO A 41 -3.74 -30.78 2.26
N HIS A 42 -4.11 -30.93 3.53
CA HIS A 42 -3.81 -29.94 4.55
C HIS A 42 -2.33 -30.10 4.91
N LEU A 43 -1.51 -29.13 4.49
CA LEU A 43 -0.06 -29.15 4.68
C LEU A 43 0.33 -28.15 5.76
N THR A 44 1.13 -28.61 6.72
CA THR A 44 1.87 -27.78 7.68
C THR A 44 3.37 -27.94 7.42
N GLN A 45 4.20 -27.09 8.05
CA GLN A 45 5.65 -27.21 7.93
C GLN A 45 6.15 -28.53 8.51
N GLU A 46 5.62 -28.94 9.66
CA GLU A 46 5.95 -30.21 10.34
C GLU A 46 5.70 -31.43 9.43
N ILE A 47 4.49 -31.53 8.88
CA ILE A 47 4.12 -32.62 7.96
C ILE A 47 5.05 -32.64 6.74
N LEU A 48 5.42 -31.46 6.23
CA LEU A 48 6.29 -31.39 5.07
C LEU A 48 7.71 -31.88 5.38
N THR A 49 8.23 -31.56 6.56
CA THR A 49 9.53 -32.04 7.03
C THR A 49 9.52 -33.55 7.21
N GLU A 50 8.48 -34.12 7.81
CA GLU A 50 8.31 -35.58 7.97
C GLU A 50 8.30 -36.29 6.60
N ILE A 51 7.55 -35.77 5.62
CA ILE A 51 7.51 -36.33 4.26
C ILE A 51 8.88 -36.21 3.57
N ALA A 52 9.62 -35.13 3.82
CA ALA A 52 10.96 -34.94 3.28
C ALA A 52 11.93 -35.98 3.86
N GLU A 53 11.89 -36.20 5.18
CA GLU A 53 12.69 -37.22 5.88
C GLU A 53 12.36 -38.64 5.42
N GLU A 54 11.08 -39.00 5.35
CA GLU A 54 10.61 -40.30 4.86
C GLU A 54 11.15 -40.60 3.45
N LYS A 55 11.16 -39.58 2.59
CA LYS A 55 11.68 -39.69 1.22
C LYS A 55 13.19 -39.43 1.10
N SER A 56 13.88 -39.20 2.21
CA SER A 56 15.31 -38.84 2.26
C SER A 56 15.66 -37.67 1.31
N ARG A 57 14.79 -36.66 1.26
CA ARG A 57 14.95 -35.42 0.48
C ARG A 57 15.04 -34.22 1.42
N LYS A 58 15.64 -33.13 0.94
CA LYS A 58 15.62 -31.84 1.63
C LYS A 58 14.44 -31.00 1.14
N LEU A 59 14.06 -30.03 1.96
CA LEU A 59 13.12 -28.99 1.56
C LEU A 59 13.78 -28.09 0.49
N PRO A 60 13.09 -27.78 -0.62
CA PRO A 60 13.66 -26.96 -1.69
C PRO A 60 13.76 -25.49 -1.28
N TYR A 61 14.83 -24.82 -1.68
CA TYR A 61 14.97 -23.38 -1.54
C TYR A 61 14.22 -22.64 -2.67
N PHE A 62 13.47 -21.60 -2.32
CA PHE A 62 12.71 -20.80 -3.29
C PHE A 62 13.28 -19.41 -3.49
N SER A 63 13.41 -19.00 -4.76
CA SER A 63 13.63 -17.59 -5.12
C SER A 63 12.36 -17.01 -5.73
N VAL A 64 11.76 -16.04 -5.05
CA VAL A 64 10.50 -15.40 -5.45
C VAL A 64 10.81 -14.07 -6.11
N LEU A 65 10.64 -13.98 -7.43
CA LEU A 65 10.91 -12.79 -8.22
C LEU A 65 9.64 -11.98 -8.46
N VAL A 66 9.73 -10.67 -8.19
CA VAL A 66 8.65 -9.70 -8.39
C VAL A 66 9.19 -8.54 -9.23
N PRO A 67 8.94 -8.50 -10.56
CA PRO A 67 9.28 -7.36 -11.37
C PRO A 67 8.30 -6.21 -11.05
N ALA A 68 8.85 -5.02 -10.85
CA ALA A 68 8.13 -3.83 -10.46
C ALA A 68 8.48 -2.69 -11.41
N ARG A 69 7.46 -1.98 -11.91
CA ARG A 69 7.66 -0.77 -12.72
C ARG A 69 6.54 0.22 -12.44
N ASN A 70 6.86 1.37 -11.86
CA ASN A 70 5.88 2.43 -11.58
C ASN A 70 4.71 1.94 -10.69
N GLU A 71 4.95 0.91 -9.86
CA GLU A 71 3.95 0.21 -9.03
C GLU A 71 4.27 0.31 -7.53
N ALA A 72 5.07 1.31 -7.14
CA ALA A 72 5.58 1.47 -5.77
C ALA A 72 4.48 1.48 -4.68
N GLN A 73 3.28 1.99 -5.00
CA GLN A 73 2.16 1.99 -4.05
C GLN A 73 1.53 0.59 -3.84
N VAL A 74 1.60 -0.30 -4.83
CA VAL A 74 1.03 -1.65 -4.75
C VAL A 74 2.05 -2.63 -4.20
N ILE A 75 3.33 -2.43 -4.50
CA ILE A 75 4.38 -3.37 -4.18
C ILE A 75 4.59 -3.57 -2.68
N GLU A 76 4.36 -2.53 -1.85
CA GLU A 76 4.45 -2.67 -0.39
C GLU A 76 3.57 -3.83 0.11
N LYS A 77 2.31 -3.87 -0.35
CA LYS A 77 1.35 -4.90 0.05
C LYS A 77 1.81 -6.28 -0.43
N THR A 78 2.38 -6.34 -1.63
CA THR A 78 2.87 -7.58 -2.23
C THR A 78 4.09 -8.11 -1.50
N ILE A 79 5.11 -7.28 -1.24
CA ILE A 79 6.30 -7.69 -0.47
C ILE A 79 5.88 -8.20 0.91
N ARG A 80 5.04 -7.45 1.63
CA ARG A 80 4.53 -7.88 2.95
C ARG A 80 3.79 -9.21 2.89
N HIS A 81 3.05 -9.45 1.81
CA HIS A 81 2.36 -10.71 1.60
C HIS A 81 3.34 -11.86 1.29
N MET A 82 4.39 -11.62 0.49
CA MET A 82 5.42 -12.61 0.17
C MET A 82 6.25 -12.99 1.40
N VAL A 83 6.64 -12.02 2.24
CA VAL A 83 7.41 -12.31 3.46
C VAL A 83 6.59 -13.05 4.53
N THR A 84 5.26 -13.04 4.43
CA THR A 84 4.36 -13.74 5.36
C THR A 84 3.90 -15.11 4.87
N LEU A 85 4.41 -15.60 3.72
CA LEU A 85 4.13 -16.96 3.25
C LEU A 85 4.51 -18.02 4.31
N ASN A 86 3.68 -19.05 4.44
CA ASN A 86 3.80 -20.10 5.45
C ASN A 86 4.87 -21.13 5.04
N TYR A 87 6.13 -20.72 4.94
CA TYR A 87 7.28 -21.57 4.63
C TYR A 87 8.44 -21.22 5.59
N PRO A 88 9.39 -22.13 5.86
CA PRO A 88 10.57 -21.80 6.66
C PRO A 88 11.28 -20.57 6.07
N LYS A 89 11.48 -19.54 6.90
CA LYS A 89 11.92 -18.19 6.44
C LYS A 89 13.35 -18.20 5.90
N ASP A 90 14.15 -19.13 6.37
CA ASP A 90 15.51 -19.44 5.93
C ASP A 90 15.57 -20.16 4.58
N LEU A 91 14.46 -20.70 4.07
CA LEU A 91 14.41 -21.50 2.84
C LEU A 91 13.76 -20.76 1.65
N TYR A 92 13.58 -19.45 1.74
CA TYR A 92 13.22 -18.66 0.56
C TYR A 92 13.70 -17.22 0.64
N GLU A 93 13.82 -16.61 -0.53
CA GLU A 93 14.08 -15.19 -0.70
C GLU A 93 13.03 -14.52 -1.59
N VAL A 94 12.86 -13.21 -1.40
CA VAL A 94 12.00 -12.35 -2.21
C VAL A 94 12.88 -11.31 -2.90
N ILE A 95 12.92 -11.36 -4.22
CA ILE A 95 13.73 -10.47 -5.05
C ILE A 95 12.80 -9.52 -5.79
N VAL A 96 12.84 -8.25 -5.44
CA VAL A 96 12.13 -7.19 -6.16
C VAL A 96 13.06 -6.59 -7.20
N VAL A 97 12.59 -6.54 -8.45
CA VAL A 97 13.40 -6.10 -9.59
C VAL A 97 12.77 -4.86 -10.20
N THR A 98 13.48 -3.72 -10.15
CA THR A 98 13.06 -2.45 -10.75
C THR A 98 13.98 -2.05 -11.89
N ASP A 99 13.61 -1.01 -12.63
CA ASP A 99 14.44 -0.44 -13.68
C ASP A 99 15.13 0.84 -13.20
N GLU A 100 16.40 1.02 -13.51
CA GLU A 100 17.14 2.27 -13.23
C GLU A 100 16.42 3.51 -13.81
N LYS A 101 15.68 3.33 -14.90
CA LYS A 101 14.89 4.41 -15.54
C LYS A 101 13.79 4.95 -14.64
N GLU A 102 13.26 4.15 -13.73
CA GLU A 102 12.23 4.60 -12.77
C GLU A 102 12.78 5.71 -11.87
N SER A 103 14.05 5.64 -11.47
CA SER A 103 14.70 6.66 -10.64
C SER A 103 14.90 7.99 -11.39
N ALA A 104 15.31 7.95 -12.66
CA ALA A 104 15.49 9.15 -13.49
C ALA A 104 14.16 9.81 -13.90
N GLU A 105 13.14 9.00 -14.20
CA GLU A 105 11.79 9.49 -14.52
C GLU A 105 11.11 10.12 -13.30
N SER A 106 11.30 9.51 -12.12
CA SER A 106 10.79 10.03 -10.83
C SER A 106 11.32 11.42 -10.50
N GLN A 107 12.59 11.73 -10.81
CA GLN A 107 13.15 13.07 -10.57
C GLN A 107 12.52 14.16 -11.44
N ARG A 108 12.23 13.86 -12.72
CA ARG A 108 11.55 14.81 -13.62
C ARG A 108 10.10 15.01 -13.21
N GLN A 109 9.41 13.93 -12.83
CA GLN A 109 8.04 13.99 -12.32
C GLN A 109 7.97 14.73 -10.98
N LYS A 110 8.97 14.58 -10.10
CA LYS A 110 9.04 15.27 -8.80
C LYS A 110 8.86 16.76 -8.93
N SER A 111 9.64 17.41 -9.79
CA SER A 111 9.60 18.86 -9.96
C SER A 111 8.23 19.35 -10.46
N GLY A 112 7.62 18.63 -11.41
CA GLY A 112 6.30 18.94 -11.94
C GLY A 112 5.17 18.75 -10.91
N ILE A 113 5.22 17.66 -10.13
CA ILE A 113 4.23 17.37 -9.08
C ILE A 113 4.34 18.39 -7.95
N VAL A 114 5.55 18.72 -7.51
CA VAL A 114 5.79 19.73 -6.47
C VAL A 114 5.26 21.10 -6.91
N ALA A 115 5.60 21.54 -8.12
CA ALA A 115 5.10 22.81 -8.66
C ALA A 115 3.57 22.84 -8.76
N SER A 116 2.97 21.77 -9.31
CA SER A 116 1.51 21.64 -9.42
C SER A 116 0.81 21.61 -8.06
N ALA A 117 1.40 20.96 -7.05
CA ALA A 117 0.87 20.96 -5.70
C ALA A 117 0.97 22.33 -5.02
N MET A 118 2.08 23.06 -5.24
CA MET A 118 2.22 24.44 -4.74
C MET A 118 1.18 25.37 -5.35
N GLU A 119 0.97 25.30 -6.66
CA GLU A 119 -0.06 26.08 -7.35
C GLU A 119 -1.45 25.78 -6.76
N PHE A 120 -1.77 24.50 -6.55
CA PHE A 120 -3.02 24.11 -5.92
C PHE A 120 -3.17 24.68 -4.51
N LEU A 121 -2.16 24.56 -3.64
CA LEU A 121 -2.20 25.09 -2.28
C LEU A 121 -2.36 26.61 -2.26
N GLN A 122 -1.63 27.33 -3.10
CA GLN A 122 -1.73 28.79 -3.24
C GLN A 122 -3.11 29.21 -3.76
N SER A 123 -3.63 28.51 -4.77
CA SER A 123 -4.96 28.79 -5.31
C SER A 123 -6.05 28.62 -4.23
N GLY A 124 -6.00 27.53 -3.46
CA GLY A 124 -6.91 27.29 -2.33
C GLY A 124 -6.80 28.37 -1.25
N LEU A 125 -5.59 28.81 -0.91
CA LEU A 125 -5.39 29.90 0.06
C LEU A 125 -5.96 31.24 -0.41
N SER A 126 -5.92 31.51 -1.71
CA SER A 126 -6.51 32.70 -2.35
C SER A 126 -8.04 32.62 -2.55
N GLY A 127 -8.65 31.47 -2.22
CA GLY A 127 -10.08 31.22 -2.37
C GLY A 127 -10.52 30.72 -3.76
N LEU A 128 -9.58 30.44 -4.66
CA LEU A 128 -9.85 29.85 -5.97
C LEU A 128 -10.12 28.35 -5.80
N ARG A 129 -11.34 27.93 -6.14
CA ARG A 129 -11.78 26.54 -5.96
C ARG A 129 -11.49 25.73 -7.22
N GLN A 130 -10.63 24.72 -7.08
CA GLN A 130 -10.29 23.79 -8.15
C GLN A 130 -10.48 22.35 -7.68
N TYR A 131 -10.76 21.46 -8.64
CA TYR A 131 -10.79 20.03 -8.38
C TYR A 131 -9.35 19.50 -8.48
N PRO A 132 -8.75 19.00 -7.38
CA PRO A 132 -7.35 18.59 -7.42
C PRO A 132 -7.16 17.28 -8.17
N SER A 133 -5.99 17.13 -8.82
CA SER A 133 -5.49 15.84 -9.28
C SER A 133 -5.21 14.90 -8.10
N VAL A 134 -4.99 13.61 -8.37
CA VAL A 134 -4.66 12.62 -7.33
C VAL A 134 -3.36 13.00 -6.61
N GLU A 135 -2.38 13.50 -7.37
CA GLU A 135 -1.08 13.91 -6.88
C GLU A 135 -1.18 15.19 -6.04
N GLN A 136 -1.92 16.20 -6.52
CA GLN A 136 -2.18 17.45 -5.78
C GLN A 136 -2.90 17.17 -4.46
N LYS A 137 -3.93 16.32 -4.50
CA LYS A 137 -4.67 15.88 -3.31
C LYS A 137 -3.69 15.25 -2.31
N THR A 138 -2.88 14.29 -2.75
CA THR A 138 -1.92 13.56 -1.91
C THR A 138 -0.89 14.49 -1.27
N MET A 139 -0.28 15.38 -2.07
CA MET A 139 0.68 16.38 -1.58
C MET A 139 0.04 17.34 -0.58
N ALA A 140 -1.14 17.88 -0.89
CA ALA A 140 -1.84 18.80 0.00
C ALA A 140 -2.16 18.15 1.35
N MET A 141 -2.65 16.90 1.35
CA MET A 141 -2.87 16.17 2.59
C MET A 141 -1.56 15.90 3.35
N GLY A 142 -0.46 15.60 2.64
CA GLY A 142 0.87 15.44 3.24
C GLY A 142 1.34 16.70 3.96
N VAL A 143 1.25 17.86 3.30
CA VAL A 143 1.60 19.17 3.85
C VAL A 143 0.72 19.51 5.05
N LEU A 144 -0.60 19.38 4.92
CA LEU A 144 -1.52 19.67 6.03
C LEU A 144 -1.33 18.73 7.22
N SER A 145 -1.03 17.46 6.97
CA SER A 145 -0.73 16.49 8.03
C SER A 145 0.55 16.88 8.77
N GLU A 146 1.59 17.28 8.04
CA GLU A 146 2.84 17.71 8.65
C GLU A 146 2.67 18.98 9.48
N LEU A 147 1.98 19.98 8.95
CA LEU A 147 1.68 21.22 9.69
C LEU A 147 0.82 20.95 10.92
N ALA A 148 -0.20 20.08 10.81
CA ALA A 148 -1.00 19.70 11.96
C ALA A 148 -0.12 19.04 13.05
N ILE A 149 0.74 18.09 12.69
CA ILE A 149 1.67 17.45 13.63
C ILE A 149 2.61 18.47 14.28
N GLN A 150 3.12 19.43 13.50
CA GLN A 150 3.99 20.50 14.01
C GLN A 150 3.24 21.40 15.00
N GLU A 151 1.99 21.80 14.72
CA GLU A 151 1.17 22.58 15.65
C GLU A 151 0.96 21.86 16.98
N TYR A 152 0.71 20.54 16.92
CA TYR A 152 0.60 19.74 18.14
C TYR A 152 1.91 19.68 18.93
N ARG A 153 3.06 19.62 18.27
CA ARG A 153 4.39 19.53 18.91
C ARG A 153 4.94 20.86 19.42
N THR A 154 4.61 21.96 18.75
CA THR A 154 5.07 23.32 19.07
C THR A 154 4.17 24.02 20.09
N ALA A 155 2.94 23.52 20.31
CA ALA A 155 2.14 23.90 21.46
C ALA A 155 2.94 23.61 22.74
N ASP A 156 3.47 24.68 23.32
CA ASP A 156 4.43 24.73 24.41
C ASP A 156 4.22 23.57 25.40
N VAL A 157 5.19 22.66 25.43
CA VAL A 157 5.21 21.40 26.20
C VAL A 157 5.00 21.65 27.71
N ASN A 158 5.07 22.91 28.15
CA ASN A 158 4.94 23.29 29.55
C ASN A 158 3.57 23.87 29.97
N GLU A 159 2.77 24.47 29.08
CA GLU A 159 1.50 25.12 29.50
C GLU A 159 0.25 24.27 29.23
N HIS A 160 0.25 23.41 28.19
CA HIS A 160 -0.95 22.68 27.77
C HIS A 160 -0.68 21.23 27.38
N ALA A 161 0.17 20.53 28.14
CA ALA A 161 0.51 19.11 27.91
C ALA A 161 -0.71 18.16 27.81
N TRP A 162 -1.88 18.55 28.34
CA TRP A 162 -3.14 17.81 28.23
C TRP A 162 -3.79 17.85 26.83
N LEU A 163 -3.35 18.77 25.95
CA LEU A 163 -3.76 18.84 24.54
C LEU A 163 -2.94 17.95 23.62
N MET A 164 -1.81 17.40 24.11
CA MET A 164 -0.99 16.46 23.36
C MET A 164 -1.63 15.07 23.39
N PRO A 165 -2.13 14.53 22.26
CA PRO A 165 -2.51 13.13 22.23
C PRO A 165 -1.29 12.28 22.57
N VAL A 166 -1.45 11.33 23.50
CA VAL A 166 -0.40 10.42 24.01
C VAL A 166 0.35 9.68 22.89
N ALA A 167 -0.23 9.58 21.70
CA ALA A 167 0.41 9.05 20.50
C ALA A 167 1.64 9.89 20.06
N LEU A 168 1.60 11.22 20.19
CA LEU A 168 2.67 12.09 19.69
C LEU A 168 3.91 12.17 20.61
N THR A 169 3.82 11.69 21.85
CA THR A 169 4.91 11.75 22.84
C THR A 169 5.84 10.54 22.83
N ARG A 170 5.42 9.43 22.20
CA ARG A 170 6.18 8.16 22.14
C ARG A 170 6.66 7.75 20.75
N ASP A 171 6.10 8.33 19.69
CA ASP A 171 6.23 7.78 18.34
C ASP A 171 7.33 8.43 17.48
N ASP A 172 8.01 7.60 16.69
CA ASP A 172 8.84 8.04 15.57
C ASP A 172 8.02 8.96 14.65
N SER A 173 8.56 10.16 14.35
CA SER A 173 7.86 11.21 13.59
C SER A 173 7.25 10.74 12.26
N TRP A 174 7.86 9.75 11.62
CA TRP A 174 7.40 9.22 10.34
C TRP A 174 6.18 8.29 10.47
N ARG A 175 6.04 7.51 11.55
CA ARG A 175 4.89 6.60 11.74
C ARG A 175 3.60 7.38 11.95
N CYS A 176 3.68 8.41 12.78
CA CYS A 176 2.56 9.32 13.02
C CYS A 176 2.09 9.95 11.71
N ARG A 177 3.04 10.42 10.89
CA ARG A 177 2.75 10.97 9.56
C ARG A 177 2.06 9.96 8.65
N ASP A 178 2.44 8.67 8.68
CA ASP A 178 1.87 7.61 7.81
C ASP A 178 0.44 7.31 8.16
N ILE A 179 0.19 7.17 9.46
CA ILE A 179 -1.13 6.88 9.97
C ILE A 179 -2.06 8.05 9.65
N ILE A 180 -1.65 9.29 9.92
CA ILE A 180 -2.51 10.47 9.70
C ILE A 180 -2.78 10.67 8.20
N LEU A 181 -1.77 10.57 7.34
CA LEU A 181 -1.95 10.72 5.90
C LEU A 181 -2.88 9.64 5.34
N THR A 182 -2.61 8.37 5.65
CA THR A 182 -3.41 7.23 5.18
C THR A 182 -4.84 7.30 5.71
N LEU A 183 -5.01 7.66 6.98
CA LEU A 183 -6.33 7.77 7.60
C LEU A 183 -7.15 8.92 6.99
N THR A 184 -6.53 10.08 6.77
CA THR A 184 -7.16 11.24 6.11
C THR A 184 -7.59 10.88 4.68
N GLN A 185 -6.73 10.21 3.91
CA GLN A 185 -7.03 9.71 2.57
C GLN A 185 -8.24 8.79 2.57
N ASP A 186 -8.20 7.74 3.39
CA ASP A 186 -9.27 6.74 3.52
C ASP A 186 -10.60 7.39 3.89
N LEU A 187 -10.59 8.34 4.85
CA LEU A 187 -11.78 9.03 5.31
C LEU A 187 -12.38 9.97 4.26
N LEU A 188 -11.55 10.68 3.49
CA LEU A 188 -12.04 11.52 2.39
C LEU A 188 -12.63 10.67 1.25
N GLU A 189 -11.97 9.57 0.89
CA GLU A 189 -12.44 8.66 -0.17
C GLU A 189 -13.72 7.92 0.23
N SER A 190 -13.83 7.52 1.49
CA SER A 190 -15.01 6.85 2.02
C SER A 190 -16.16 7.80 2.35
N ARG A 191 -16.01 9.12 2.09
CA ARG A 191 -16.98 10.17 2.41
C ARG A 191 -17.34 10.19 3.91
N GLY A 192 -16.33 10.11 4.76
CA GLY A 192 -16.45 10.14 6.22
C GLY A 192 -16.89 8.82 6.86
N ARG A 193 -16.92 7.71 6.10
CA ARG A 193 -17.24 6.38 6.64
C ARG A 193 -15.99 5.73 7.23
N LEU A 194 -15.98 5.54 8.54
CA LEU A 194 -14.87 4.87 9.21
C LEU A 194 -14.99 3.34 9.06
N HIS A 195 -14.03 2.73 8.37
CA HIS A 195 -13.90 1.27 8.34
C HIS A 195 -12.96 0.80 9.46
N ILE A 196 -13.53 0.44 10.62
CA ILE A 196 -12.78 0.04 11.82
C ILE A 196 -11.74 -1.04 11.50
N GLY A 197 -12.10 -2.06 10.69
CA GLY A 197 -11.16 -3.10 10.29
C GLY A 197 -9.93 -2.57 9.54
N ARG A 198 -10.09 -1.59 8.65
CA ARG A 198 -8.95 -0.96 7.93
C ARG A 198 -8.07 -0.16 8.88
N LEU A 199 -8.69 0.58 9.81
CA LEU A 199 -7.99 1.34 10.82
C LEU A 199 -7.17 0.43 11.76
N TYR A 200 -7.76 -0.67 12.23
CA TYR A 200 -7.05 -1.66 13.03
C TYR A 200 -5.88 -2.28 12.25
N CYS A 201 -6.07 -2.61 10.97
CA CYS A 201 -4.97 -3.09 10.12
C CYS A 201 -3.86 -2.05 9.98
N LEU A 202 -4.20 -0.77 9.78
CA LEU A 202 -3.24 0.34 9.67
C LEU A 202 -2.43 0.51 10.96
N LEU A 203 -3.09 0.53 12.12
CA LEU A 203 -2.41 0.68 13.41
C LEU A 203 -1.61 -0.56 13.78
N ARG A 204 -2.12 -1.77 13.53
CA ARG A 204 -1.37 -3.00 13.77
C ARG A 204 -0.14 -3.12 12.87
N ARG A 205 -0.20 -2.55 11.66
CA ARG A 205 0.97 -2.41 10.78
C ARG A 205 2.01 -1.45 11.36
N ALA A 206 1.57 -0.32 11.93
CA ALA A 206 2.48 0.66 12.52
C ALA A 206 3.03 0.24 13.91
N PHE A 207 2.28 -0.60 14.63
CA PHE A 207 2.59 -1.09 15.98
C PHE A 207 2.47 -2.62 16.06
N PRO A 208 3.41 -3.39 15.49
CA PRO A 208 3.32 -4.85 15.43
C PRO A 208 3.32 -5.53 16.81
N SER A 209 4.04 -4.95 17.77
CA SER A 209 4.21 -5.49 19.13
C SER A 209 3.11 -5.08 20.11
N SER A 210 2.17 -4.21 19.70
CA SER A 210 1.12 -3.73 20.58
C SER A 210 -0.05 -4.71 20.66
N SER A 211 -0.60 -4.84 21.86
CA SER A 211 -1.82 -5.62 22.13
C SER A 211 -3.07 -4.95 21.51
N ASP A 212 -4.12 -5.73 21.29
CA ASP A 212 -5.40 -5.21 20.76
C ASP A 212 -5.98 -4.11 21.67
N ILE A 213 -5.74 -4.19 22.99
CA ILE A 213 -6.19 -3.18 23.97
C ILE A 213 -5.41 -1.87 23.79
N GLU A 214 -4.11 -1.94 23.53
CA GLU A 214 -3.30 -0.74 23.27
C GLU A 214 -3.71 -0.09 21.95
N ILE A 215 -3.91 -0.88 20.89
CA ILE A 215 -4.40 -0.37 19.60
C ILE A 215 -5.78 0.29 19.76
N ALA A 216 -6.68 -0.33 20.53
CA ALA A 216 -8.00 0.23 20.84
C ALA A 216 -7.93 1.59 21.56
N ARG A 217 -6.86 1.84 22.34
CA ARG A 217 -6.60 3.12 23.02
C ARG A 217 -5.94 4.15 22.10
N LEU A 218 -5.16 3.71 21.12
CA LEU A 218 -4.42 4.61 20.21
C LEU A 218 -5.32 5.20 19.12
N TYR A 219 -6.23 4.41 18.54
CA TYR A 219 -6.97 4.85 17.36
C TYR A 219 -7.81 6.14 17.54
N PRO A 220 -8.47 6.40 18.69
CA PRO A 220 -9.24 7.63 18.87
C PRO A 220 -8.35 8.87 18.79
N ASN A 221 -7.11 8.77 19.28
CA ASN A 221 -6.14 9.85 19.23
C ASN A 221 -5.75 10.18 17.80
N TYR A 222 -5.43 9.15 16.99
CA TYR A 222 -5.12 9.31 15.58
C TYR A 222 -6.30 9.83 14.77
N LEU A 223 -7.52 9.44 15.13
CA LEU A 223 -8.74 9.98 14.51
C LEU A 223 -8.90 11.47 14.81
N CYS A 224 -8.67 11.90 16.06
CA CYS A 224 -8.69 13.30 16.44
C CYS A 224 -7.61 14.12 15.71
N LEU A 225 -6.42 13.55 15.48
CA LEU A 225 -5.35 14.19 14.72
C LEU A 225 -5.67 14.35 13.22
N ALA A 226 -6.47 13.45 12.65
CA ALA A 226 -6.89 13.53 11.25
C ALA A 226 -8.01 14.58 11.02
N LEU A 227 -8.82 14.90 12.04
CA LEU A 227 -9.96 15.83 11.89
C LEU A 227 -9.55 17.22 11.40
N PRO A 228 -8.52 17.90 11.97
CA PRO A 228 -8.08 19.21 11.47
C PRO A 228 -7.52 19.15 10.06
N VAL A 229 -6.86 18.06 9.69
CA VAL A 229 -6.31 17.87 8.33
C VAL A 229 -7.46 17.81 7.32
N ILE A 230 -8.52 17.04 7.63
CA ILE A 230 -9.74 16.94 6.81
C ILE A 230 -10.41 18.32 6.71
N ALA A 231 -10.59 19.02 7.83
CA ALA A 231 -11.22 20.33 7.87
C ALA A 231 -10.42 21.38 7.07
N ALA A 232 -9.09 21.44 7.25
CA ALA A 232 -8.21 22.34 6.50
C ALA A 232 -8.25 22.06 4.99
N TYR A 233 -8.22 20.78 4.61
CA TYR A 233 -8.35 20.38 3.21
C TYR A 233 -9.70 20.77 2.60
N SER A 234 -10.77 20.67 3.38
CA SER A 234 -12.12 21.11 3.00
C SER A 234 -12.23 22.61 2.80
N GLU A 235 -11.61 23.40 3.69
CA GLU A 235 -11.54 24.85 3.54
C GLU A 235 -10.76 25.25 2.28
N LEU A 236 -9.61 24.60 2.01
CA LEU A 236 -8.81 24.84 0.79
C LEU A 236 -9.56 24.51 -0.51
N THR A 237 -10.31 23.42 -0.53
CA THR A 237 -11.07 22.99 -1.72
C THR A 237 -12.43 23.66 -1.85
N GLY A 238 -12.90 24.34 -0.79
CA GLY A 238 -14.26 24.87 -0.71
C GLY A 238 -15.35 23.80 -0.72
N GLN A 239 -15.01 22.55 -0.38
CA GLN A 239 -15.97 21.46 -0.23
C GLN A 239 -16.49 21.42 1.21
N HIS A 240 -17.80 21.57 1.39
CA HIS A 240 -18.43 21.47 2.71
C HIS A 240 -18.46 20.01 3.20
N ASN A 241 -17.38 19.58 3.85
CA ASN A 241 -17.26 18.25 4.46
C ASN A 241 -17.76 18.22 5.92
N ASP A 242 -18.54 19.22 6.35
CA ASP A 242 -19.09 19.32 7.71
C ASP A 242 -19.87 18.07 8.12
N ARG A 243 -20.56 17.43 7.16
CA ARG A 243 -21.25 16.15 7.37
C ARG A 243 -20.28 15.01 7.67
N TYR A 244 -19.09 15.00 7.06
CA TYR A 244 -18.07 13.96 7.27
C TYR A 244 -17.37 14.16 8.60
N LEU A 245 -17.04 15.40 8.96
CA LEU A 245 -16.48 15.73 10.27
C LEU A 245 -17.43 15.27 11.38
N TYR A 246 -18.73 15.57 11.27
CA TYR A 246 -19.71 15.14 12.26
C TYR A 246 -19.88 13.61 12.34
N SER A 247 -19.82 12.89 11.21
CA SER A 247 -19.88 11.43 11.22
C SER A 247 -18.63 10.79 11.83
N ILE A 248 -17.45 11.37 11.58
CA ILE A 248 -16.18 10.88 12.12
C ILE A 248 -16.09 11.13 13.63
N ILE A 249 -16.51 12.31 14.09
CA ILE A 249 -16.53 12.68 15.52
C ILE A 249 -17.40 11.69 16.31
N LYS A 250 -18.57 11.29 15.78
CA LYS A 250 -19.41 10.24 16.39
C LYS A 250 -18.71 8.88 16.54
N CYS A 251 -17.74 8.57 15.67
CA CYS A 251 -16.99 7.32 15.73
C CYS A 251 -15.82 7.35 16.72
N THR A 252 -15.47 8.52 17.27
CA THR A 252 -14.54 8.60 18.39
C THR A 252 -15.25 8.09 19.64
N THR A 253 -14.76 6.99 20.22
CA THR A 253 -15.41 6.26 21.33
C THR A 253 -15.65 7.09 22.60
N GLN A 254 -14.98 8.24 22.72
CA GLN A 254 -15.11 9.16 23.85
C GLN A 254 -16.17 10.25 23.62
N ALA A 255 -16.73 10.40 22.41
CA ALA A 255 -17.62 11.49 22.04
C ALA A 255 -19.12 11.12 22.01
N ASN A 256 -19.55 10.13 22.80
CA ASN A 256 -20.98 9.81 22.92
C ASN A 256 -21.77 10.94 23.60
N HIS A 257 -21.11 11.82 24.36
CA HIS A 257 -21.71 13.00 24.96
C HIS A 257 -21.62 14.22 24.04
N LYS A 258 -22.72 14.95 23.91
CA LYS A 258 -22.83 16.17 23.08
C LYS A 258 -21.74 17.20 23.40
N VAL A 259 -21.43 17.39 24.68
CA VAL A 259 -20.37 18.32 25.13
C VAL A 259 -19.01 17.93 24.57
N THR A 260 -18.65 16.64 24.59
CA THR A 260 -17.38 16.17 24.01
C THR A 260 -17.33 16.37 22.49
N GLN A 261 -18.46 16.18 21.80
CA GLN A 261 -18.54 16.48 20.37
C GLN A 261 -18.32 17.97 20.09
N ASP A 262 -18.98 18.85 20.85
CA ASP A 262 -18.85 20.30 20.68
C ASP A 262 -17.42 20.80 20.97
N LEU A 263 -16.75 20.20 21.98
CA LEU A 263 -15.34 20.45 22.28
C LEU A 263 -14.42 19.99 21.14
N LEU A 264 -14.63 18.78 20.62
CA LEU A 264 -13.83 18.26 19.50
C LEU A 264 -14.00 19.10 18.24
N ILE A 265 -15.22 19.56 17.93
CA ILE A 265 -15.46 20.48 16.82
C ILE A 265 -14.71 21.80 17.03
N SER A 266 -14.84 22.38 18.22
CA SER A 266 -14.18 23.66 18.54
C SER A 266 -12.67 23.57 18.44
N PHE A 267 -12.10 22.48 18.96
CA PHE A 267 -10.66 22.21 18.90
C PHE A 267 -10.19 21.95 17.47
N THR A 268 -10.96 21.16 16.70
CA THR A 268 -10.69 20.91 15.28
C THR A 268 -10.62 22.23 14.51
N ASN A 269 -11.59 23.11 14.72
CA ASN A 269 -11.64 24.43 14.06
C ASN A 269 -10.45 25.32 14.48
N LEU A 270 -10.06 25.28 15.75
CA LEU A 270 -8.90 26.04 16.23
C LEU A 270 -7.61 25.59 15.55
N VAL A 271 -7.33 24.28 15.56
CA VAL A 271 -6.13 23.70 14.93
C VAL A 271 -6.16 23.94 13.42
N THR A 272 -7.32 23.78 12.77
CA THR A 272 -7.51 24.07 11.34
C THR A 272 -7.10 25.49 10.99
N ARG A 273 -7.58 26.49 11.75
CA ARG A 273 -7.24 27.90 11.52
C ARG A 273 -5.75 28.16 11.68
N ARG A 274 -5.10 27.53 12.68
CA ARG A 274 -3.65 27.65 12.90
C ARG A 274 -2.85 27.03 11.75
N VAL A 275 -3.18 25.79 11.36
CA VAL A 275 -2.55 25.10 10.23
C VAL A 275 -2.65 25.93 8.95
N LEU A 276 -3.82 26.50 8.64
CA LEU A 276 -3.99 27.36 7.47
C LEU A 276 -3.26 28.70 7.60
N ALA A 277 -3.13 29.27 8.80
CA ALA A 277 -2.35 30.47 9.04
C ALA A 277 -0.85 30.22 8.79
N VAL A 278 -0.29 29.13 9.34
CA VAL A 278 1.10 28.74 9.11
C VAL A 278 1.34 28.40 7.65
N LEU A 279 0.39 27.73 6.98
CA LEU A 279 0.49 27.47 5.55
C LEU A 279 0.58 28.78 4.73
N ARG A 280 -0.21 29.81 5.09
CA ARG A 280 -0.13 31.14 4.45
C ARG A 280 1.22 31.81 4.68
N GLU A 281 1.72 31.76 5.90
CA GLU A 281 3.03 32.33 6.26
C GLU A 281 4.16 31.65 5.49
N LYS A 282 4.19 30.31 5.46
CA LYS A 282 5.20 29.54 4.73
C LYS A 282 5.08 29.67 3.22
N SER A 283 3.87 29.87 2.71
CA SER A 283 3.65 30.21 1.30
C SER A 283 4.22 31.59 0.95
N ALA A 284 4.15 32.57 1.85
CA ALA A 284 4.71 33.90 1.64
C ALA A 284 6.24 33.93 1.77
N ALA A 285 6.81 33.11 2.68
CA ALA A 285 8.24 33.01 2.93
C ALA A 285 9.03 32.16 1.91
N SER A 286 8.37 31.62 0.86
CA SER A 286 8.96 30.66 -0.09
C SER A 286 9.46 29.34 0.53
N GLU A 287 9.19 29.10 1.81
CA GLU A 287 9.53 27.85 2.52
C GLU A 287 8.67 26.66 2.08
N LEU A 288 7.49 26.93 1.49
CA LEU A 288 6.58 25.89 1.02
C LEU A 288 7.21 24.97 -0.03
N SER A 289 8.11 25.49 -0.88
CA SER A 289 8.79 24.66 -1.89
C SER A 289 9.67 23.60 -1.24
N SER A 290 10.51 24.00 -0.27
CA SER A 290 11.37 23.07 0.48
C SER A 290 10.54 22.01 1.20
N MET A 291 9.45 22.43 1.86
CA MET A 291 8.56 21.49 2.56
C MET A 291 7.90 20.48 1.60
N CYS A 292 7.43 20.93 0.44
CA CYS A 292 6.88 20.04 -0.58
C CYS A 292 7.94 19.09 -1.15
N GLU A 293 9.18 19.55 -1.34
CA GLU A 293 10.28 18.69 -1.81
C GLU A 293 10.66 17.61 -0.81
N ASP A 294 10.66 17.94 0.48
CA ASP A 294 10.92 17.01 1.58
C ASP A 294 9.78 15.98 1.72
N LEU A 295 8.53 16.44 1.57
CA LEU A 295 7.35 15.58 1.65
C LEU A 295 7.09 14.75 0.40
N TYR A 296 7.68 15.10 -0.74
CA TYR A 296 7.48 14.36 -1.99
C TYR A 296 7.87 12.89 -1.85
N THR A 297 9.08 12.61 -1.35
CA THR A 297 9.59 11.25 -1.14
C THR A 297 8.69 10.45 -0.19
N TYR A 298 8.00 11.16 0.70
CA TYR A 298 7.09 10.57 1.65
C TYR A 298 5.73 10.22 1.02
N CYS A 299 5.17 11.14 0.24
CA CYS A 299 3.89 10.98 -0.44
C CYS A 299 3.96 10.00 -1.63
N PHE A 300 5.12 9.95 -2.29
CA PHE A 300 5.41 9.10 -3.44
C PHE A 300 6.71 8.33 -3.19
N PRO A 301 6.68 7.32 -2.29
CA PRO A 301 7.87 6.55 -1.99
C PRO A 301 8.29 5.72 -3.21
N THR A 302 9.59 5.61 -3.44
CA THR A 302 10.14 4.71 -4.47
C THR A 302 10.06 3.26 -4.00
N THR A 303 10.15 2.31 -4.93
CA THR A 303 10.20 0.88 -4.59
C THR A 303 11.33 0.54 -3.62
N GLN A 304 12.49 1.21 -3.74
CA GLN A 304 13.59 1.07 -2.80
C GLN A 304 13.21 1.56 -1.39
N THR A 305 12.66 2.76 -1.25
CA THR A 305 12.24 3.30 0.05
C THR A 305 11.14 2.44 0.69
N VAL A 306 10.24 1.88 -0.12
CA VAL A 306 9.24 0.91 0.34
C VAL A 306 9.90 -0.34 0.89
N LEU A 307 10.90 -0.89 0.20
CA LEU A 307 11.63 -2.08 0.64
C LEU A 307 12.38 -1.84 1.95
N GLU A 308 13.12 -0.75 2.05
CA GLU A 308 13.82 -0.34 3.27
C GLU A 308 12.86 -0.20 4.45
N ARG A 309 11.70 0.45 4.22
CA ARG A 309 10.64 0.60 5.23
C ARG A 309 10.06 -0.75 5.66
N VAL A 310 9.82 -1.66 4.71
CA VAL A 310 9.31 -3.00 5.02
C VAL A 310 10.36 -3.77 5.82
N GLN A 311 11.62 -3.77 5.39
CA GLN A 311 12.73 -4.42 6.09
C GLN A 311 12.90 -3.89 7.51
N SER A 312 12.85 -2.56 7.73
CA SER A 312 12.98 -1.98 9.06
C SER A 312 11.84 -2.37 10.02
N GLN A 313 10.69 -2.80 9.48
CA GLN A 313 9.54 -3.24 10.25
C GLN A 313 9.46 -4.76 10.42
N LEU A 314 10.27 -5.52 9.68
CA LEU A 314 10.35 -6.96 9.86
C LEU A 314 11.27 -7.25 11.06
N GLY A 315 10.84 -8.13 11.97
CA GLY A 315 11.68 -8.63 13.06
C GLY A 315 12.66 -9.69 12.58
N GLU A 316 13.56 -10.17 13.44
CA GLU A 316 14.66 -11.09 13.07
C GLU A 316 14.26 -12.35 12.27
N THR A 317 13.00 -12.78 12.37
CA THR A 317 12.47 -13.96 11.66
C THR A 317 11.72 -13.56 10.37
N HIS A 318 12.44 -13.17 9.33
CA HIS A 318 11.88 -12.88 8.01
C HIS A 318 12.74 -13.50 6.88
N PRO A 319 12.18 -13.78 5.70
CA PRO A 319 12.98 -14.26 4.58
C PRO A 319 13.90 -13.15 4.07
N VAL A 320 14.95 -13.52 3.36
CA VAL A 320 15.84 -12.53 2.74
C VAL A 320 15.03 -11.76 1.69
N VAL A 321 15.03 -10.43 1.78
CA VAL A 321 14.41 -9.56 0.79
C VAL A 321 15.51 -8.76 0.10
N LYS A 322 15.60 -8.87 -1.23
CA LYS A 322 16.58 -8.17 -2.06
C LYS A 322 15.88 -7.19 -2.98
N HIS A 323 16.54 -6.07 -3.24
CA HIS A 323 16.16 -5.11 -4.27
C HIS A 323 17.26 -5.08 -5.32
N VAL A 324 16.87 -5.12 -6.61
CA VAL A 324 17.81 -5.02 -7.71
C VAL A 324 17.29 -4.06 -8.76
N GLU A 325 18.17 -3.15 -9.19
CA GLU A 325 17.93 -2.26 -10.30
C GLU A 325 18.55 -2.84 -11.58
N VAL A 326 17.76 -2.88 -12.64
CA VAL A 326 18.19 -3.33 -13.96
C VAL A 326 18.85 -2.16 -14.67
N PRO A 327 20.12 -2.28 -15.11
CA PRO A 327 20.84 -1.23 -15.83
C PRO A 327 20.07 -0.81 -17.08
N HIS A 328 19.97 0.49 -17.35
CA HIS A 328 19.19 1.06 -18.46
C HIS A 328 19.53 0.51 -19.86
N ASP A 329 20.70 -0.13 -20.01
CA ASP A 329 21.28 -0.67 -21.22
C ASP A 329 21.32 -2.20 -21.31
N TYR A 330 20.71 -2.90 -20.35
CA TYR A 330 20.62 -4.36 -20.41
C TYR A 330 19.71 -4.83 -21.57
N ASP A 331 20.17 -5.75 -22.42
CA ASP A 331 19.47 -6.22 -23.63
C ASP A 331 18.14 -6.98 -23.36
N GLY A 332 17.98 -7.54 -22.15
CA GLY A 332 16.84 -8.36 -21.77
C GLY A 332 16.91 -9.82 -22.22
N LEU A 333 18.03 -10.31 -22.76
CA LEU A 333 18.25 -11.72 -23.06
C LEU A 333 18.63 -12.52 -21.81
N PHE A 334 18.60 -13.86 -21.90
CA PHE A 334 19.01 -14.76 -20.83
C PHE A 334 20.03 -15.80 -21.35
N PRO A 335 21.30 -15.79 -20.89
CA PRO A 335 21.96 -14.70 -20.15
C PRO A 335 22.22 -13.50 -21.07
N GLY A 336 21.90 -12.28 -20.62
CA GLY A 336 22.03 -11.05 -21.42
C GLY A 336 23.27 -10.22 -21.09
N MET A 337 23.46 -9.12 -21.82
CA MET A 337 24.58 -8.18 -21.66
C MET A 337 24.12 -6.72 -21.68
N CYS A 338 24.96 -5.84 -21.13
CA CYS A 338 24.82 -4.39 -21.23
C CYS A 338 25.30 -3.93 -22.62
N THR A 339 24.43 -3.28 -23.38
CA THR A 339 24.69 -2.88 -24.77
C THR A 339 25.32 -1.49 -24.87
N GLY A 340 25.31 -0.70 -23.78
CA GLY A 340 25.66 0.72 -23.80
C GLY A 340 24.59 1.63 -24.42
N GLU A 341 23.49 1.09 -24.92
CA GLU A 341 22.39 1.84 -25.51
C GLU A 341 21.09 1.67 -24.71
N MET A 342 20.20 2.66 -24.76
CA MET A 342 18.97 2.63 -23.97
C MET A 342 17.99 1.53 -24.43
N VAL A 343 17.73 0.53 -23.59
CA VAL A 343 16.84 -0.61 -23.92
C VAL A 343 15.47 -0.51 -23.23
N PRO A 344 14.32 -0.62 -23.93
CA PRO A 344 13.00 -0.49 -23.32
C PRO A 344 12.75 -1.41 -22.11
N SER A 345 12.14 -0.84 -21.07
CA SER A 345 11.79 -1.55 -19.83
C SER A 345 10.63 -2.53 -20.04
N THR A 346 10.86 -3.80 -19.77
CA THR A 346 9.82 -4.85 -19.81
C THR A 346 9.95 -5.78 -18.61
N LYS A 347 8.83 -6.41 -18.19
CA LYS A 347 8.83 -7.41 -17.11
C LYS A 347 9.78 -8.58 -17.44
N GLY A 348 9.81 -9.03 -18.70
CA GLY A 348 10.73 -10.06 -19.17
C GLY A 348 12.21 -9.67 -19.04
N ARG A 349 12.57 -8.44 -19.44
CA ARG A 349 13.93 -7.91 -19.28
C ARG A 349 14.37 -7.90 -17.81
N ALA A 350 13.49 -7.45 -16.91
CA ALA A 350 13.77 -7.45 -15.48
C ALA A 350 13.98 -8.86 -14.92
N LEU A 351 13.08 -9.79 -15.25
CA LEU A 351 13.19 -11.18 -14.80
C LEU A 351 14.46 -11.86 -15.33
N ASN A 352 14.81 -11.66 -16.60
CA ASN A 352 16.01 -12.25 -17.20
C ASN A 352 17.30 -11.71 -16.55
N TYR A 353 17.34 -10.42 -16.22
CA TYR A 353 18.46 -9.83 -15.47
C TYR A 353 18.60 -10.47 -14.08
N ALA A 354 17.50 -10.54 -13.32
CA ALA A 354 17.53 -11.10 -11.99
C ALA A 354 17.89 -12.60 -11.98
N LEU A 355 17.31 -13.38 -12.91
CA LEU A 355 17.60 -14.80 -13.08
C LEU A 355 19.09 -15.07 -13.38
N SER A 356 19.75 -14.17 -14.11
CA SER A 356 21.14 -14.41 -14.55
C SER A 356 22.20 -13.91 -13.57
N ARG A 357 21.85 -13.03 -12.61
CA ARG A 357 22.86 -12.33 -11.78
C ARG A 357 22.57 -12.29 -10.29
N VAL A 358 21.34 -12.56 -9.84
CA VAL A 358 20.88 -12.17 -8.49
C VAL A 358 20.47 -13.36 -7.63
N ILE A 359 19.93 -14.38 -8.28
CA ILE A 359 19.38 -15.56 -7.60
C ILE A 359 20.47 -16.27 -6.79
N SER A 360 20.12 -16.70 -5.57
CA SER A 360 21.00 -17.50 -4.72
C SER A 360 21.39 -18.82 -5.40
N ASP A 361 22.67 -19.21 -5.29
CA ASP A 361 23.17 -20.51 -5.76
C ASP A 361 22.47 -21.71 -5.10
N GLN A 362 21.81 -21.49 -3.96
CA GLN A 362 21.03 -22.50 -3.25
C GLN A 362 19.64 -22.73 -3.86
N THR A 363 19.23 -21.92 -4.84
CA THR A 363 17.86 -21.94 -5.38
C THR A 363 17.55 -23.23 -6.12
N ASP A 364 16.54 -23.95 -5.65
CA ASP A 364 15.99 -25.12 -6.34
C ASP A 364 14.81 -24.74 -7.26
N ILE A 365 13.99 -23.76 -6.83
CA ILE A 365 12.76 -23.39 -7.53
C ILE A 365 12.61 -21.87 -7.60
N CYS A 366 12.33 -21.35 -8.81
CA CYS A 366 11.98 -19.95 -9.02
C CYS A 366 10.45 -19.76 -9.05
N GLY A 367 9.94 -18.79 -8.31
CA GLY A 367 8.56 -18.33 -8.37
C GLY A 367 8.49 -16.94 -8.98
N PHE A 368 7.56 -16.71 -9.92
CA PHE A 368 7.37 -15.42 -10.57
C PHE A 368 6.00 -14.87 -10.21
N TYR A 369 5.96 -13.63 -9.72
CA TYR A 369 4.71 -12.96 -9.34
C TYR A 369 4.67 -11.55 -9.89
N ASP A 370 3.47 -11.11 -10.24
CA ASP A 370 3.23 -9.70 -10.54
C ASP A 370 3.23 -8.84 -9.26
N ALA A 371 3.51 -7.54 -9.36
CA ALA A 371 3.60 -6.63 -8.22
C ALA A 371 2.27 -6.40 -7.48
N GLU A 372 1.14 -6.92 -8.00
CA GLU A 372 -0.18 -6.93 -7.34
C GLU A 372 -0.62 -8.31 -6.84
N SER A 373 0.24 -9.33 -6.99
CA SER A 373 -0.10 -10.72 -6.68
C SER A 373 -0.30 -10.96 -5.19
N ARG A 374 -1.31 -11.77 -4.86
CA ARG A 374 -1.59 -12.25 -3.49
C ARG A 374 -1.68 -13.78 -3.46
N PRO A 375 -0.55 -14.50 -3.49
CA PRO A 375 -0.56 -15.96 -3.41
C PRO A 375 -1.24 -16.49 -2.15
N GLN A 376 -1.76 -17.71 -2.19
CA GLN A 376 -2.23 -18.36 -0.96
C GLN A 376 -1.06 -18.49 0.05
N PRO A 377 -1.24 -18.24 1.36
CA PRO A 377 -0.15 -18.33 2.35
C PRO A 377 0.62 -19.65 2.31
N GLY A 378 -0.07 -20.78 2.10
CA GLY A 378 0.56 -22.12 1.99
C GLY A 378 1.03 -22.52 0.59
N VAL A 379 1.21 -21.58 -0.35
CA VAL A 379 1.55 -21.94 -1.74
C VAL A 379 2.90 -22.65 -1.84
N LEU A 380 3.91 -22.19 -1.11
CA LEU A 380 5.26 -22.77 -1.15
C LEU A 380 5.26 -24.18 -0.54
N LEU A 381 4.51 -24.41 0.54
CA LEU A 381 4.31 -25.75 1.11
C LEU A 381 3.75 -26.71 0.07
N TYR A 382 2.74 -26.27 -0.69
CA TYR A 382 2.12 -27.10 -1.71
C TYR A 382 3.08 -27.43 -2.86
N VAL A 383 3.84 -26.44 -3.33
CA VAL A 383 4.83 -26.65 -4.40
C VAL A 383 5.96 -27.56 -3.93
N ALA A 384 6.50 -27.31 -2.72
CA ALA A 384 7.52 -28.16 -2.12
C ALA A 384 7.03 -29.60 -1.92
N HIS A 385 5.82 -29.78 -1.38
CA HIS A 385 5.20 -31.10 -1.27
C HIS A 385 5.12 -31.80 -2.62
N LYS A 386 4.68 -31.11 -3.68
CA LYS A 386 4.63 -31.67 -5.03
C LYS A 386 6.01 -32.01 -5.57
N HIS A 387 7.01 -31.18 -5.34
CA HIS A 387 8.40 -31.43 -5.75
C HIS A 387 9.00 -32.65 -5.05
N ILE A 388 8.75 -32.80 -3.74
CA ILE A 388 9.24 -33.92 -2.93
C ILE A 388 8.49 -35.22 -3.29
N THR A 389 7.18 -35.13 -3.50
CA THR A 389 6.34 -36.32 -3.72
C THR A 389 6.34 -36.83 -5.16
N ASN A 390 6.43 -35.96 -6.16
CA ASN A 390 6.50 -36.36 -7.56
C ASN A 390 7.92 -36.83 -7.91
N THR A 391 8.05 -38.06 -8.37
CA THR A 391 9.28 -38.68 -8.86
C THR A 391 9.50 -38.48 -10.36
N VAL A 392 8.55 -37.88 -11.07
CA VAL A 392 8.66 -37.63 -12.51
C VAL A 392 8.99 -36.15 -12.71
N PRO A 393 10.16 -35.80 -13.28
CA PRO A 393 10.44 -34.43 -13.67
C PRO A 393 9.36 -34.02 -14.68
N VAL A 394 8.68 -32.91 -14.39
CA VAL A 394 7.83 -32.26 -15.39
C VAL A 394 8.79 -31.86 -16.51
N ARG A 395 8.78 -32.62 -17.62
CA ARG A 395 9.45 -32.18 -18.85
C ARG A 395 8.78 -30.88 -19.25
N ILE A 396 9.52 -29.77 -19.09
CA ILE A 396 9.17 -28.46 -19.62
C ILE A 396 9.30 -28.52 -21.14
#